data_AF-A0A416PA71-F1
#
_entry.id   AF-A0A416PA71-F1
#
_cell.length_a   1.000
_cell.length_b   1.000
_cell.length_c   1.000
_cell.angle_alpha   90.00
_cell.angle_beta   90.00
_cell.angle_gamma   90.00
#
_symmetry.space_group_name_H-M   'P 1'
#
loop_
_entity.id
_entity.type
_entity.pdbx_description
1 polymer ?
#
loop_
_entity_poly.entity_id
_entity_poly.type
_entity_poly.pdbx_seq_one_letter_code
_entity_poly.pdbx_strand_id
1 'polypeptide(L)'
;MSENTLSVRLKHAAKTETEWKASNPVLLKGETAYSTDIRQTKTGNGTSKWTELAYDNAVPTSHSHDLSTMINNLSTATTTPTDKDYYVSQYAGGGTTNTNYFRRPMSALWSYIKSKLKTVATTGSYNDLSNKPGTGTSSAAGLTKLYTSTGTATDGTMTQAAMKNALDGKAPSSHTHNYAGSSSAGGVANSANKLATPRKINGIAFDGTKDINNVIYTTKKDYDTLVKTGTYDKSAMYVTTDEIDDMSKFNTDLLDSSTSLAKQGKYLSYSDQNGGKYLSIKNTTDNSTV
;
A
#
# COMPACT_ATOMS: atom_id res chain seq x y z
N MET A 1 -85.66 -2.86 -72.65
CA MET A 1 -86.44 -3.94 -72.03
C MET A 1 -86.47 -3.67 -70.54
N SER A 2 -87.65 -3.62 -69.93
CA SER A 2 -87.79 -3.46 -68.48
C SER A 2 -87.38 -4.77 -67.79
N GLU A 3 -86.42 -4.71 -66.87
CA GLU A 3 -86.09 -5.86 -66.02
C GLU A 3 -87.22 -6.10 -65.01
N ASN A 4 -87.92 -7.21 -65.15
CA ASN A 4 -88.81 -7.72 -64.11
C ASN A 4 -87.97 -8.57 -63.14
N THR A 5 -87.81 -8.13 -61.90
CA THR A 5 -87.12 -8.89 -60.86
C THR A 5 -88.11 -9.80 -60.12
N LEU A 6 -87.94 -11.12 -60.20
CA LEU A 6 -88.71 -12.11 -59.43
C LEU A 6 -87.91 -12.56 -58.19
N SER A 7 -88.47 -12.41 -56.99
CA SER A 7 -87.82 -12.88 -55.75
C SER A 7 -88.31 -14.29 -55.39
N VAL A 8 -87.41 -15.27 -55.36
CA VAL A 8 -87.70 -16.66 -55.00
C VAL A 8 -86.79 -17.16 -53.88
N ARG A 9 -87.28 -18.08 -53.04
CA ARG A 9 -86.46 -18.86 -52.11
C ARG A 9 -86.43 -20.31 -52.58
N LEU A 10 -85.24 -20.80 -52.92
CA LEU A 10 -85.03 -22.17 -53.37
C LEU A 10 -84.37 -22.98 -52.24
N LYS A 11 -84.85 -24.20 -52.01
CA LYS A 11 -84.19 -25.17 -51.13
C LYS A 11 -83.52 -26.23 -52.01
N HIS A 12 -82.22 -26.38 -51.88
CA HIS A 12 -81.49 -27.50 -52.49
C HIS A 12 -81.83 -28.80 -51.78
N ALA A 13 -81.70 -29.92 -52.48
CA ALA A 13 -81.81 -31.23 -51.86
C ALA A 13 -80.72 -31.37 -50.78
N ALA A 14 -81.12 -31.77 -49.57
CA ALA A 14 -80.24 -31.82 -48.42
C ALA A 14 -80.47 -33.12 -47.64
N LYS A 15 -79.39 -33.88 -47.42
CA LYS A 15 -79.38 -35.12 -46.63
C LYS A 15 -78.02 -35.26 -45.95
N THR A 16 -77.90 -36.19 -45.01
CA THR A 16 -76.58 -36.60 -44.48
C THR A 16 -75.77 -37.34 -45.55
N GLU A 17 -74.45 -37.40 -45.38
CA GLU A 17 -73.58 -38.10 -46.31
C GLU A 17 -73.93 -39.60 -46.41
N THR A 18 -74.35 -40.21 -45.31
CA THR A 18 -74.80 -41.62 -45.27
C THR A 18 -76.04 -41.83 -46.13
N GLU A 19 -77.04 -40.95 -46.02
CA GLU A 19 -78.28 -41.03 -46.81
C GLU A 19 -78.04 -40.75 -48.31
N TRP A 20 -77.12 -39.83 -48.62
CA TRP A 20 -76.70 -39.58 -50.00
C TRP A 20 -75.97 -40.77 -50.60
N LYS A 21 -75.06 -41.42 -49.85
CA LYS A 21 -74.38 -42.63 -50.29
C LYS A 21 -75.32 -43.83 -50.44
N ALA A 22 -76.33 -43.95 -49.60
CA ALA A 22 -77.32 -45.02 -49.68
C ALA A 22 -78.21 -44.88 -50.93
N SER A 23 -78.64 -43.66 -51.26
CA SER A 23 -79.43 -43.39 -52.47
C SER A 23 -78.58 -43.28 -53.74
N ASN A 24 -77.32 -42.86 -53.60
CA ASN A 24 -76.29 -42.68 -54.63
C ASN A 24 -76.80 -42.15 -56.00
N PRO A 25 -77.58 -41.06 -56.03
CA PRO A 25 -78.21 -40.59 -57.27
C PRO A 25 -77.21 -39.99 -58.25
N VAL A 26 -77.59 -39.92 -59.53
CA VAL A 26 -76.94 -39.06 -60.53
C VAL A 26 -77.66 -37.72 -60.52
N LEU A 27 -76.95 -36.66 -60.11
CA LEU A 27 -77.48 -35.29 -60.10
C LEU A 27 -77.46 -34.71 -61.51
N LEU A 28 -78.46 -33.90 -61.85
CA LEU A 28 -78.52 -33.20 -63.13
C LEU A 28 -77.30 -32.28 -63.30
N LYS A 29 -76.92 -32.00 -64.54
CA LYS A 29 -75.81 -31.09 -64.82
C LYS A 29 -76.13 -29.69 -64.27
N GLY A 30 -75.32 -29.21 -63.33
CA GLY A 30 -75.52 -27.93 -62.63
C GLY A 30 -76.45 -28.00 -61.42
N GLU A 31 -77.00 -29.16 -61.08
CA GLU A 31 -77.80 -29.32 -59.85
C GLU A 31 -76.90 -29.34 -58.63
N THR A 32 -77.15 -28.43 -57.69
CA THR A 32 -76.45 -28.37 -56.41
C THR A 32 -77.22 -29.13 -55.34
N ALA A 33 -76.54 -30.06 -54.67
CA ALA A 33 -77.07 -30.79 -53.51
C ALA A 33 -76.14 -30.63 -52.30
N TYR A 34 -76.72 -30.63 -51.10
CA TYR A 34 -76.03 -30.29 -49.86
C TYR A 34 -75.92 -31.50 -48.92
N SER A 35 -74.73 -31.74 -48.38
CA SER A 35 -74.48 -32.70 -47.31
C SER A 35 -74.55 -31.98 -45.96
N THR A 36 -75.54 -32.33 -45.13
CA THR A 36 -75.88 -31.57 -43.91
C THR A 36 -74.88 -31.73 -42.77
N ASP A 37 -74.24 -32.89 -42.67
CA ASP A 37 -73.24 -33.25 -41.67
C ASP A 37 -71.82 -32.85 -42.09
N ILE A 38 -71.50 -32.93 -43.38
CA ILE A 38 -70.22 -32.45 -43.93
C ILE A 38 -70.20 -30.94 -44.15
N ARG A 39 -71.39 -30.32 -44.27
CA ARG A 39 -71.59 -28.89 -44.52
C ARG A 39 -70.92 -28.41 -45.82
N GLN A 40 -70.97 -29.24 -46.85
CA GLN A 40 -70.46 -28.94 -48.20
C GLN A 40 -71.49 -29.33 -49.27
N THR A 41 -71.37 -28.73 -50.45
CA THR A 41 -72.20 -29.06 -51.62
C THR A 41 -71.44 -29.90 -52.63
N LYS A 42 -72.18 -30.63 -53.47
CA LYS A 42 -71.68 -31.18 -54.72
C LYS A 42 -72.54 -30.66 -55.85
N THR A 43 -71.92 -30.29 -56.96
CA THR A 43 -72.62 -29.93 -58.19
C THR A 43 -72.60 -31.08 -59.18
N GLY A 44 -73.79 -31.49 -59.64
CA GLY A 44 -73.96 -32.57 -60.60
C GLY A 44 -73.32 -32.25 -61.95
N ASN A 45 -72.71 -33.25 -62.56
CA ASN A 45 -72.22 -33.18 -63.94
C ASN A 45 -73.19 -33.83 -64.95
N GLY A 46 -74.31 -34.38 -64.47
CA GLY A 46 -75.32 -35.08 -65.28
C GLY A 46 -75.02 -36.55 -65.58
N THR A 47 -73.91 -37.12 -65.07
CA THR A 47 -73.48 -38.48 -65.41
C THR A 47 -72.95 -39.29 -64.22
N SER A 48 -72.13 -38.68 -63.36
CA SER A 48 -71.52 -39.33 -62.18
C SER A 48 -72.52 -39.48 -61.04
N LYS A 49 -72.40 -40.57 -60.29
CA LYS A 49 -73.17 -40.77 -59.06
C LYS A 49 -72.62 -39.91 -57.92
N TRP A 50 -73.43 -39.67 -56.88
CA TRP A 50 -73.04 -38.90 -55.69
C TRP A 50 -71.67 -39.30 -55.11
N THR A 51 -71.40 -40.60 -55.01
CA THR A 51 -70.14 -41.16 -54.49
C THR A 51 -68.92 -40.86 -55.35
N GLU A 52 -69.12 -40.55 -56.63
CA GLU A 52 -68.07 -40.26 -57.61
C GLU A 52 -67.87 -38.75 -57.81
N LEU A 53 -68.86 -37.93 -57.43
CA LEU A 53 -68.73 -36.47 -57.45
C LEU A 53 -67.81 -35.99 -56.32
N ALA A 54 -66.93 -35.05 -56.63
CA ALA A 54 -66.16 -34.31 -55.63
C ALA A 54 -67.05 -33.24 -54.97
N TYR A 55 -66.68 -32.81 -53.76
CA TYR A 55 -67.28 -31.62 -53.19
C TYR A 55 -66.84 -30.36 -53.93
N ASP A 56 -67.76 -29.40 -53.98
CA ASP A 56 -67.50 -28.10 -54.54
C ASP A 56 -66.46 -27.38 -53.67
N ASN A 57 -65.30 -27.12 -54.24
CA ASN A 57 -64.26 -26.35 -53.58
C ASN A 57 -64.49 -24.87 -53.90
N ALA A 58 -64.86 -24.08 -52.90
CA ALA A 58 -64.74 -22.64 -52.99
C ALA A 58 -63.24 -22.30 -52.95
N VAL A 59 -62.62 -22.16 -54.12
CA VAL A 59 -61.26 -21.65 -54.24
C VAL A 59 -61.36 -20.13 -54.32
N PRO A 60 -61.10 -19.38 -53.24
CA PRO A 60 -61.07 -17.92 -53.32
C PRO A 60 -60.01 -17.51 -54.34
N THR A 61 -60.38 -16.62 -55.27
CA THR A 61 -59.47 -16.06 -56.29
C THR A 61 -58.28 -15.34 -55.66
N SER A 62 -58.43 -14.86 -54.44
CA SER A 62 -57.36 -14.38 -53.58
C SER A 62 -57.77 -14.50 -52.11
N HIS A 63 -56.82 -14.82 -51.24
CA HIS A 63 -56.96 -14.53 -49.82
C HIS A 63 -55.67 -13.87 -49.33
N SER A 64 -55.78 -13.10 -48.25
CA SER A 64 -54.66 -12.47 -47.57
C SER A 64 -54.73 -12.80 -46.09
N HIS A 65 -53.57 -12.96 -45.47
CA HIS A 65 -53.46 -13.04 -44.02
C HIS A 65 -52.82 -11.77 -43.49
N ASP A 66 -53.33 -11.25 -42.39
CA ASP A 66 -52.56 -10.31 -41.59
C ASP A 66 -51.50 -11.09 -40.80
N LEU A 67 -50.25 -11.00 -41.26
CA LEU A 67 -49.11 -11.67 -40.66
C LEU A 67 -48.84 -11.20 -39.23
N SER A 68 -49.23 -9.96 -38.87
CA SER A 68 -49.08 -9.45 -37.51
C SER A 68 -50.00 -10.20 -36.55
N THR A 69 -51.26 -10.40 -36.96
CA THR A 69 -52.24 -11.19 -36.21
C THR A 69 -51.79 -12.64 -36.09
N MET A 70 -51.18 -13.22 -37.13
CA MET A 70 -50.62 -14.57 -37.03
C MET A 70 -49.44 -14.64 -36.06
N ILE A 71 -48.52 -13.66 -36.08
CA ILE A 71 -47.35 -13.61 -35.19
C ILE A 71 -47.78 -13.57 -33.72
N ASN A 72 -48.81 -12.80 -33.38
CA ASN A 72 -49.31 -12.68 -32.01
C ASN A 72 -49.96 -13.97 -31.46
N ASN A 73 -50.34 -14.90 -32.35
CA ASN A 73 -50.90 -16.20 -31.96
C ASN A 73 -49.83 -17.29 -31.78
N LEU A 74 -48.54 -17.01 -32.03
CA LEU A 74 -47.47 -17.96 -31.70
C LEU A 74 -47.33 -18.09 -30.18
N SER A 75 -47.12 -19.32 -29.72
CA SER A 75 -46.79 -19.59 -28.31
C SER A 75 -45.45 -18.95 -27.93
N THR A 76 -45.38 -18.37 -26.73
CA THR A 76 -44.12 -17.88 -26.17
C THR A 76 -43.29 -19.03 -25.59
N ALA A 77 -41.96 -18.94 -25.73
CA ALA A 77 -41.00 -19.85 -25.11
C ALA A 77 -39.98 -19.03 -24.29
N THR A 78 -39.57 -19.54 -23.13
CA THR A 78 -38.67 -18.85 -22.20
C THR A 78 -37.23 -19.36 -22.22
N THR A 79 -36.98 -20.47 -22.91
CA THR A 79 -35.64 -21.03 -23.06
C THR A 79 -34.76 -20.09 -23.87
N THR A 80 -33.52 -19.90 -23.43
CA THR A 80 -32.53 -19.12 -24.19
C THR A 80 -32.32 -19.74 -25.57
N PRO A 81 -32.42 -18.95 -26.66
CA PRO A 81 -32.16 -19.46 -28.00
C PRO A 81 -30.73 -19.99 -28.16
N THR A 82 -30.60 -21.08 -28.90
CA THR A 82 -29.34 -21.66 -29.37
C THR A 82 -28.96 -21.09 -30.74
N ASP A 83 -27.71 -21.29 -31.16
CA ASP A 83 -27.20 -20.82 -32.45
C ASP A 83 -27.97 -21.34 -33.68
N LYS A 84 -28.66 -22.49 -33.53
CA LYS A 84 -29.50 -23.11 -34.57
C LYS A 84 -30.94 -22.61 -34.57
N ASP A 85 -31.37 -21.90 -33.54
CA ASP A 85 -32.72 -21.31 -33.49
C ASP A 85 -32.83 -20.12 -34.45
N TYR A 86 -34.05 -19.73 -34.80
CA TYR A 86 -34.29 -18.76 -35.87
C TYR A 86 -34.97 -17.49 -35.36
N TYR A 87 -34.58 -16.35 -35.92
CA TYR A 87 -35.40 -15.13 -35.91
C TYR A 87 -35.99 -14.90 -37.31
N VAL A 88 -37.07 -14.14 -37.34
CA VAL A 88 -37.67 -13.64 -38.57
C VAL A 88 -37.10 -12.25 -38.86
N SER A 89 -36.73 -12.03 -40.11
CA SER A 89 -36.25 -10.74 -40.59
C SER A 89 -36.78 -10.43 -41.98
N GLN A 90 -36.78 -9.16 -42.31
CA GLN A 90 -37.18 -8.64 -43.61
C GLN A 90 -36.02 -7.83 -44.20
N TYR A 91 -35.95 -7.73 -45.53
CA TYR A 91 -35.03 -6.80 -46.17
C TYR A 91 -35.50 -5.35 -45.99
N ALA A 92 -34.57 -4.41 -46.14
CA ALA A 92 -34.89 -2.98 -46.19
C ALA A 92 -35.90 -2.70 -47.32
N GLY A 93 -36.85 -1.79 -47.09
CA GLY A 93 -37.98 -1.55 -48.03
C GLY A 93 -39.10 -2.60 -47.92
N GLY A 94 -39.11 -3.35 -46.82
CA GLY A 94 -40.13 -4.32 -46.48
C GLY A 94 -41.55 -3.74 -46.45
N GLY A 95 -42.50 -4.43 -47.09
CA GLY A 95 -43.91 -4.00 -47.17
C GLY A 95 -44.25 -3.10 -48.36
N THR A 96 -43.26 -2.58 -49.09
CA THR A 96 -43.49 -1.79 -50.32
C THR A 96 -42.94 -2.47 -51.58
N THR A 97 -41.72 -3.00 -51.53
CA THR A 97 -41.04 -3.61 -52.69
C THR A 97 -40.60 -5.05 -52.47
N ASN A 98 -40.37 -5.45 -51.21
CA ASN A 98 -40.02 -6.82 -50.85
C ASN A 98 -40.94 -7.30 -49.72
N THR A 99 -41.82 -8.24 -50.02
CA THR A 99 -42.81 -8.78 -49.06
C THR A 99 -42.35 -10.09 -48.42
N ASN A 100 -41.16 -10.59 -48.78
CA ASN A 100 -40.66 -11.86 -48.28
C ASN A 100 -40.05 -11.70 -46.88
N TYR A 101 -40.46 -12.58 -45.98
CA TYR A 101 -39.87 -12.76 -44.66
C TYR A 101 -38.90 -13.95 -44.67
N PHE A 102 -37.76 -13.81 -43.99
CA PHE A 102 -36.70 -14.81 -43.96
C PHE A 102 -36.46 -15.28 -42.54
N ARG A 103 -36.44 -16.60 -42.35
CA ARG A 103 -35.92 -17.23 -41.13
C ARG A 103 -34.41 -17.31 -41.25
N ARG A 104 -33.70 -16.77 -40.26
CA ARG A 104 -32.23 -16.77 -40.19
C ARG A 104 -31.78 -17.29 -38.83
N PRO A 105 -30.68 -18.03 -38.73
CA PRO A 105 -30.24 -18.59 -37.46
C PRO A 105 -29.73 -17.51 -36.51
N MET A 106 -29.84 -17.73 -35.20
CA MET A 106 -29.36 -16.83 -34.15
C MET A 106 -27.86 -16.55 -34.28
N SER A 107 -27.08 -17.56 -34.69
CA SER A 107 -25.64 -17.42 -34.97
C SER A 107 -25.33 -16.36 -36.04
N ALA A 108 -26.18 -16.22 -37.06
CA ALA A 108 -26.04 -15.19 -38.08
C ALA A 108 -26.36 -13.79 -37.52
N LEU A 109 -27.41 -13.66 -36.70
CA LEU A 109 -27.72 -12.41 -36.00
C LEU A 109 -26.57 -11.98 -35.08
N TRP A 110 -26.03 -12.93 -34.30
CA TRP A 110 -24.90 -12.68 -33.40
C TRP A 110 -23.65 -12.23 -34.16
N SER A 111 -23.34 -12.87 -35.28
CA SER A 111 -22.22 -12.48 -36.14
C SER A 111 -22.41 -11.07 -36.71
N TYR A 112 -23.63 -10.72 -37.12
CA TYR A 112 -23.96 -9.36 -37.55
C TYR A 112 -23.76 -8.34 -36.43
N ILE A 113 -24.28 -8.59 -35.22
CA ILE A 113 -24.12 -7.70 -34.06
C ILE A 113 -22.64 -7.49 -33.73
N LYS A 114 -21.86 -8.57 -33.64
CA LYS A 114 -20.42 -8.48 -33.39
C LYS A 114 -19.68 -7.63 -34.43
N SER A 115 -20.08 -7.71 -35.70
CA SER A 115 -19.47 -6.90 -36.76
C SER A 115 -19.78 -5.39 -36.65
N LYS A 116 -20.83 -5.02 -35.91
CA LYS A 116 -21.23 -3.62 -35.69
C LYS A 116 -20.69 -3.03 -34.39
N LEU A 117 -20.33 -3.89 -33.43
CA LEU A 117 -19.71 -3.47 -32.18
C LEU A 117 -18.23 -3.11 -32.39
N LYS A 118 -17.74 -2.14 -31.61
CA LYS A 118 -16.30 -1.87 -31.51
C LYS A 118 -15.59 -3.05 -30.83
N THR A 119 -14.32 -3.25 -31.16
CA THR A 119 -13.49 -4.35 -30.64
C THR A 119 -13.44 -4.39 -29.11
N VAL A 120 -13.48 -3.26 -28.40
CA VAL A 120 -13.53 -3.23 -26.92
C VAL A 120 -14.76 -3.95 -26.38
N ALA A 121 -15.91 -3.78 -27.03
CA ALA A 121 -17.16 -4.37 -26.59
C ALA A 121 -17.19 -5.90 -26.79
N THR A 122 -16.30 -6.44 -27.63
CA THR A 122 -16.23 -7.87 -27.92
C THR A 122 -14.99 -8.56 -27.32
N THR A 123 -13.90 -7.83 -27.09
CA THR A 123 -12.62 -8.38 -26.60
C THR A 123 -12.25 -7.94 -25.19
N GLY A 124 -12.90 -6.88 -24.66
CA GLY A 124 -12.50 -6.23 -23.41
C GLY A 124 -11.22 -5.38 -23.52
N SER A 125 -10.58 -5.33 -24.69
CA SER A 125 -9.39 -4.50 -24.93
C SER A 125 -9.80 -3.06 -25.19
N TYR A 126 -9.40 -2.14 -24.32
CA TYR A 126 -9.65 -0.70 -24.46
C TYR A 126 -8.77 -0.01 -25.53
N ASN A 127 -7.87 -0.75 -26.19
CA ASN A 127 -6.87 -0.20 -27.13
C ASN A 127 -7.43 0.18 -28.51
N ASP A 128 -8.70 -0.12 -28.80
CA ASP A 128 -9.38 0.22 -30.06
C ASP A 128 -10.27 1.47 -29.95
N LEU A 129 -10.35 2.10 -28.78
CA LEU A 129 -11.05 3.35 -28.55
C LEU A 129 -10.21 4.54 -29.03
N SER A 130 -10.73 5.31 -29.99
CA SER A 130 -10.20 6.63 -30.33
C SER A 130 -10.54 7.66 -29.23
N ASN A 131 -9.70 8.67 -29.03
CA ASN A 131 -9.88 9.73 -28.02
C ASN A 131 -9.95 9.23 -26.56
N LYS A 132 -9.33 8.09 -26.26
CA LYS A 132 -9.10 7.67 -24.86
C LYS A 132 -8.31 8.75 -24.12
N PRO A 133 -8.68 9.11 -22.87
CA PRO A 133 -7.79 9.87 -22.00
C PRO A 133 -6.42 9.19 -21.97
N GLY A 134 -5.37 9.94 -22.33
CA GLY A 134 -4.02 9.41 -22.29
C GLY A 134 -3.79 8.78 -20.92
N THR A 135 -3.26 7.55 -20.87
CA THR A 135 -2.49 7.19 -19.67
C THR A 135 -1.39 8.25 -19.58
N GLY A 136 -1.04 8.70 -18.37
CA GLY A 136 -0.15 9.86 -18.12
C GLY A 136 1.26 9.81 -18.75
N THR A 137 1.48 8.90 -19.69
CA THR A 137 2.66 8.64 -20.51
C THR A 137 2.55 9.16 -21.95
N SER A 138 1.38 9.58 -22.44
CA SER A 138 1.20 9.99 -23.86
C SER A 138 1.19 11.52 -24.05
N SER A 139 2.06 12.01 -24.94
CA SER A 139 2.26 13.43 -25.25
C SER A 139 1.21 13.97 -26.23
N ALA A 140 -0.01 14.25 -25.77
CA ALA A 140 -1.00 15.00 -26.55
C ALA A 140 -1.00 16.49 -26.13
N ALA A 141 -1.06 17.40 -27.10
CA ALA A 141 -1.18 18.84 -26.84
C ALA A 141 -2.48 19.12 -26.06
N GLY A 142 -2.36 19.80 -24.92
CA GLY A 142 -3.49 20.07 -24.01
C GLY A 142 -3.62 19.10 -22.83
N LEU A 143 -2.85 18.00 -22.80
CA LEU A 143 -2.68 17.21 -21.58
C LEU A 143 -1.45 17.73 -20.84
N THR A 144 -1.66 18.29 -19.64
CA THR A 144 -0.58 18.68 -18.72
C THR A 144 0.35 17.49 -18.54
N LYS A 145 1.54 17.55 -19.14
CA LYS A 145 2.58 16.55 -18.97
C LYS A 145 2.81 16.37 -17.47
N LEU A 146 2.73 15.13 -17.02
CA LEU A 146 3.41 14.68 -15.83
C LEU A 146 4.92 14.73 -16.13
N TYR A 147 5.46 15.96 -16.04
CA TYR A 147 6.86 16.43 -16.03
C TYR A 147 7.74 16.23 -17.25
N THR A 148 8.24 17.36 -17.76
CA THR A 148 9.57 17.43 -18.39
C THR A 148 10.35 18.70 -18.04
N SER A 149 9.93 19.53 -17.08
CA SER A 149 10.68 20.74 -16.72
C SER A 149 10.31 21.28 -15.34
N THR A 150 11.30 21.82 -14.63
CA THR A 150 11.18 22.57 -13.38
C THR A 150 10.21 23.74 -13.56
N GLY A 151 9.01 23.62 -12.98
CA GLY A 151 8.05 24.71 -12.86
C GLY A 151 7.98 25.19 -11.42
N THR A 152 7.85 26.50 -11.23
CA THR A 152 7.73 27.19 -9.94
C THR A 152 6.31 27.12 -9.34
N ALA A 153 5.50 26.11 -9.71
CA ALA A 153 4.08 26.06 -9.37
C ALA A 153 3.79 25.12 -8.20
N THR A 154 2.94 25.61 -7.30
CA THR A 154 2.48 25.07 -6.00
C THR A 154 1.64 23.78 -6.07
N ASP A 155 1.84 22.91 -7.07
CA ASP A 155 1.02 21.69 -7.18
C ASP A 155 1.82 20.43 -7.56
N GLY A 156 2.45 19.86 -6.53
CA GLY A 156 1.87 18.63 -5.96
C GLY A 156 2.46 17.31 -6.38
N THR A 157 3.33 17.21 -7.37
CA THR A 157 3.83 15.89 -7.77
C THR A 157 5.29 15.99 -8.31
N MET A 158 6.21 15.10 -7.89
CA MET A 158 7.67 15.14 -8.19
C MET A 158 8.13 13.79 -8.78
N THR A 159 8.94 13.78 -9.85
CA THR A 159 9.56 12.52 -10.37
C THR A 159 10.71 12.03 -9.50
N GLN A 160 11.06 10.75 -9.56
CA GLN A 160 12.28 10.22 -8.93
C GLN A 160 13.54 10.98 -9.38
N ALA A 161 13.64 11.39 -10.65
CA ALA A 161 14.74 12.19 -11.16
C ALA A 161 14.72 13.63 -10.63
N ALA A 162 13.55 14.24 -10.47
CA ALA A 162 13.40 15.56 -9.87
C ALA A 162 13.76 15.54 -8.38
N MET A 163 13.36 14.48 -7.65
CA MET A 163 13.80 14.25 -6.28
C MET A 163 15.32 14.04 -6.23
N LYS A 164 15.87 13.16 -7.07
CA LYS A 164 17.33 12.91 -7.17
C LYS A 164 18.09 14.21 -7.43
N ASN A 165 17.73 15.00 -8.42
CA ASN A 165 18.39 16.27 -8.74
C ASN A 165 18.20 17.34 -7.65
N ALA A 166 17.02 17.40 -7.02
CA ALA A 166 16.78 18.35 -5.93
C ALA A 166 17.53 17.98 -4.65
N LEU A 167 17.77 16.69 -4.40
CA LEU A 167 18.52 16.18 -3.25
C LEU A 167 20.04 16.10 -3.53
N ASP A 168 20.43 15.88 -4.78
CA ASP A 168 21.83 15.79 -5.21
C ASP A 168 22.54 17.12 -4.93
N GLY A 169 23.62 17.04 -4.16
CA GLY A 169 24.40 18.20 -3.73
C GLY A 169 23.76 19.03 -2.60
N LYS A 170 22.53 18.70 -2.13
CA LYS A 170 21.94 19.33 -0.94
C LYS A 170 22.38 18.69 0.37
N ALA A 171 22.69 17.40 0.37
CA ALA A 171 23.61 16.86 1.33
C ALA A 171 25.02 17.08 0.76
N PRO A 172 25.86 17.94 1.37
CA PRO A 172 27.26 17.97 0.98
C PRO A 172 27.79 16.56 1.24
N SER A 173 28.20 15.84 0.19
CA SER A 173 28.92 14.56 0.35
C SER A 173 30.23 14.73 1.15
N SER A 174 30.61 15.99 1.44
CA SER A 174 31.62 16.37 2.40
C SER A 174 31.09 17.56 3.21
N HIS A 175 30.39 17.32 4.31
CA HIS A 175 30.32 18.33 5.37
C HIS A 175 31.38 17.99 6.42
N THR A 176 32.07 19.00 6.90
CA THR A 176 33.12 18.85 7.91
C THR A 176 32.52 18.99 9.29
N HIS A 177 32.75 18.02 10.17
CA HIS A 177 32.52 18.24 11.60
C HIS A 177 33.65 19.11 12.13
N ASN A 178 33.31 20.20 12.82
CA ASN A 178 34.30 21.02 13.50
C ASN A 178 34.71 20.29 14.78
N TYR A 179 35.75 19.47 14.70
CA TYR A 179 36.25 18.70 15.84
C TYR A 179 36.99 19.64 16.79
N ALA A 180 36.25 20.24 17.73
CA ALA A 180 36.78 21.16 18.74
C ALA A 180 37.71 22.26 18.15
N GLY A 181 37.32 22.84 17.01
CA GLY A 181 38.05 23.90 16.30
C GLY A 181 38.94 23.42 15.14
N SER A 182 39.20 22.12 15.00
CA SER A 182 40.00 21.57 13.88
C SER A 182 39.15 21.39 12.62
N SER A 183 39.72 21.77 11.46
CA SER A 183 39.12 21.65 10.14
C SER A 183 39.26 20.26 9.49
N SER A 184 39.84 19.27 10.18
CA SER A 184 40.05 17.92 9.65
C SER A 184 39.59 16.82 10.62
N ALA A 185 39.01 15.76 10.07
CA ALA A 185 38.62 14.56 10.81
C ALA A 185 39.84 13.82 11.36
N GLY A 186 39.86 13.62 12.68
CA GLY A 186 41.00 13.02 13.39
C GLY A 186 42.15 14.00 13.70
N GLY A 187 42.00 15.30 13.40
CA GLY A 187 42.99 16.32 13.79
C GLY A 187 42.98 16.63 15.30
N VAL A 188 44.11 17.15 15.80
CA VAL A 188 44.24 17.62 17.19
C VAL A 188 43.32 18.81 17.42
N ALA A 189 42.57 18.83 18.53
CA ALA A 189 41.77 19.99 18.92
C ALA A 189 42.64 21.26 19.00
N ASN A 190 42.14 22.41 18.55
CA ASN A 190 42.94 23.67 18.55
C ASN A 190 43.47 24.03 19.95
N SER A 191 42.70 23.72 20.99
CA SER A 191 43.09 23.91 22.38
C SER A 191 44.31 23.08 22.80
N ALA A 192 44.48 21.89 22.21
CA ALA A 192 45.59 20.97 22.48
C ALA A 192 46.80 21.18 21.54
N ASN A 193 46.68 22.01 20.50
CA ASN A 193 47.78 22.29 19.56
C ASN A 193 49.05 22.80 20.28
N LYS A 194 48.88 23.46 21.42
CA LYS A 194 49.96 23.93 22.30
C LYS A 194 50.79 22.81 22.95
N LEU A 195 50.34 21.56 22.92
CA LEU A 195 51.06 20.37 23.40
C LEU A 195 51.78 19.63 22.27
N ALA A 196 51.54 19.99 21.00
CA ALA A 196 52.30 19.44 19.86
C ALA A 196 53.81 19.73 20.00
N THR A 197 54.16 20.87 20.61
CA THR A 197 55.47 21.06 21.23
C THR A 197 55.35 20.72 22.72
N PRO A 198 56.05 19.70 23.24
CA PRO A 198 55.93 19.29 24.63
C PRO A 198 56.20 20.45 25.60
N ARG A 199 55.37 20.56 26.64
CA ARG A 199 55.58 21.52 27.73
C ARG A 199 56.23 20.82 28.90
N LYS A 200 57.13 21.51 29.63
CA LYS A 200 57.74 20.92 30.83
C LYS A 200 56.84 21.14 32.04
N ILE A 201 56.52 20.07 32.76
CA ILE A 201 55.91 20.10 34.09
C ILE A 201 57.01 19.66 35.06
N ASN A 202 57.49 20.59 35.89
CA ASN A 202 58.62 20.38 36.79
C ASN A 202 59.83 19.71 36.10
N GLY A 203 60.18 20.15 34.89
CA GLY A 203 61.31 19.62 34.13
C GLY A 203 61.00 18.41 33.23
N ILE A 204 59.92 17.67 33.48
CA ILE A 204 59.50 16.51 32.67
C ILE A 204 58.66 16.98 31.47
N ALA A 205 59.01 16.54 30.26
CA ALA A 205 58.26 16.90 29.05
C ALA A 205 56.89 16.18 29.00
N PHE A 206 55.85 16.94 28.69
CA PHE A 206 54.47 16.49 28.58
C PHE A 206 53.85 17.00 27.28
N ASP A 207 53.40 16.07 26.44
CA ASP A 207 52.70 16.33 25.16
C ASP A 207 51.31 15.65 25.09
N GLY A 208 50.89 15.01 26.19
CA GLY A 208 49.61 14.30 26.27
C GLY A 208 49.62 12.90 25.64
N THR A 209 50.75 12.39 25.16
CA THR A 209 50.83 11.04 24.56
C THR A 209 51.04 9.92 25.60
N LYS A 210 51.54 10.26 26.80
CA LYS A 210 51.83 9.33 27.89
C LYS A 210 51.57 9.98 29.26
N ASP A 211 51.34 9.15 30.26
CA ASP A 211 51.23 9.57 31.66
C ASP A 211 52.56 10.08 32.22
N ILE A 212 52.48 10.92 33.26
CA ILE A 212 53.65 11.38 34.02
C ILE A 212 53.93 10.37 35.13
N ASN A 213 54.69 9.32 34.81
CA ASN A 213 54.92 8.20 35.73
C ASN A 213 56.20 8.32 36.60
N ASN A 214 56.96 9.42 36.50
CA ASN A 214 58.20 9.61 37.26
C ASN A 214 58.05 10.58 38.42
N VAL A 215 56.98 10.45 39.20
CA VAL A 215 56.76 11.20 40.45
C VAL A 215 56.90 10.23 41.62
N ILE A 216 57.87 10.48 42.50
CA ILE A 216 58.18 9.64 43.66
C ILE A 216 57.79 10.40 44.93
N TYR A 217 56.88 9.82 45.70
CA TYR A 217 56.52 10.31 47.03
C TYR A 217 57.40 9.61 48.06
N THR A 218 58.09 10.38 48.91
CA THR A 218 59.02 9.84 49.92
C THR A 218 59.10 10.76 51.13
N THR A 219 59.76 10.34 52.21
CA THR A 219 60.09 11.25 53.32
C THR A 219 61.27 12.15 52.95
N LYS A 220 61.37 13.34 53.56
CA LYS A 220 62.53 14.21 53.40
C LYS A 220 63.84 13.52 53.79
N LYS A 221 63.83 12.75 54.88
CA LYS A 221 64.98 11.98 55.36
C LYS A 221 65.49 10.97 54.32
N ASP A 222 64.58 10.24 53.70
CA ASP A 222 64.94 9.24 52.69
C ASP A 222 65.42 9.90 51.40
N TYR A 223 64.77 11.00 50.98
CA TYR A 223 65.26 11.79 49.85
C TYR A 223 66.67 12.33 50.08
N ASP A 224 66.93 12.94 51.24
CA ASP A 224 68.25 13.47 51.59
C ASP A 224 69.30 12.34 51.66
N THR A 225 68.90 11.14 52.08
CA THR A 225 69.76 9.94 52.05
C THR A 225 70.08 9.52 50.61
N LEU A 226 69.08 9.47 49.71
CA LEU A 226 69.28 9.18 48.29
C LEU A 226 70.17 10.22 47.61
N VAL A 227 70.02 11.50 47.98
CA VAL A 227 70.87 12.59 47.49
C VAL A 227 72.30 12.44 48.00
N LYS A 228 72.49 12.21 49.31
CA LYS A 228 73.81 12.07 49.95
C LYS A 228 74.58 10.85 49.44
N THR A 229 73.88 9.76 49.14
CA THR A 229 74.45 8.53 48.58
C THR A 229 74.57 8.56 47.06
N GLY A 230 73.96 9.55 46.40
CA GLY A 230 73.98 9.71 44.95
C GLY A 230 73.11 8.73 44.17
N THR A 231 72.20 8.01 44.84
CA THR A 231 71.36 6.96 44.25
C THR A 231 69.95 7.43 43.85
N TYR A 232 69.65 8.73 43.96
CA TYR A 232 68.37 9.28 43.52
C TYR A 232 68.25 9.27 41.98
N ASP A 233 67.04 9.01 41.46
CA ASP A 233 66.75 9.15 40.04
C ASP A 233 66.64 10.62 39.67
N LYS A 234 67.68 11.14 39.00
CA LYS A 234 67.75 12.54 38.55
C LYS A 234 66.63 12.93 37.58
N SER A 235 65.97 11.96 36.95
CA SER A 235 64.87 12.19 36.03
C SER A 235 63.50 12.14 36.71
N ALA A 236 63.45 11.79 38.00
CA ALA A 236 62.23 11.71 38.78
C ALA A 236 61.96 13.02 39.55
N MET A 237 60.68 13.32 39.71
CA MET A 237 60.20 14.37 40.59
C MET A 237 59.94 13.81 41.97
N TYR A 238 60.67 14.30 42.98
CA TYR A 238 60.46 13.90 44.37
C TYR A 238 59.51 14.86 45.07
N VAL A 239 58.45 14.31 45.65
CA VAL A 239 57.53 15.04 46.52
C VAL A 239 57.77 14.51 47.94
N THR A 240 58.44 15.32 48.76
CA THR A 240 58.78 14.94 50.13
C THR A 240 57.69 15.37 51.10
N THR A 241 57.31 14.49 52.02
CA THR A 241 56.52 14.89 53.20
C THR A 241 57.46 15.33 54.33
N ASP A 242 57.05 16.37 55.05
CA ASP A 242 57.75 16.86 56.25
C ASP A 242 57.54 15.86 57.40
N GLU A 243 58.61 15.19 57.84
CA GLU A 243 58.66 14.65 59.20
C GLU A 243 59.31 15.71 60.11
N ILE A 244 58.98 15.71 61.41
CA ILE A 244 59.50 16.66 62.39
C ILE A 244 61.03 16.74 62.25
N ASP A 245 61.52 17.87 61.72
CA ASP A 245 62.89 18.04 61.20
C ASP A 245 64.00 17.78 62.23
N ASP A 246 63.69 17.74 63.54
CA ASP A 246 64.71 17.58 64.56
C ASP A 246 64.18 17.08 65.92
N MET A 247 64.34 15.77 66.20
CA MET A 247 64.09 15.21 67.53
C MET A 247 65.15 15.63 68.57
N SER A 248 66.28 16.24 68.18
CA SER A 248 67.33 16.66 69.13
C SER A 248 66.96 17.89 69.95
N LYS A 249 65.81 18.53 69.67
CA LYS A 249 65.23 19.60 70.50
C LYS A 249 64.37 19.08 71.65
N PHE A 250 64.12 17.76 71.71
CA PHE A 250 63.44 17.12 72.82
C PHE A 250 64.46 16.76 73.90
N ASN A 251 64.42 17.45 75.05
CA ASN A 251 65.36 17.18 76.14
C ASN A 251 65.01 15.85 76.82
N THR A 252 65.72 14.79 76.43
CA THR A 252 65.54 13.42 76.96
C THR A 252 65.82 13.34 78.46
N ASP A 253 66.74 14.15 78.99
CA ASP A 253 67.11 14.12 80.41
C ASP A 253 65.95 14.57 81.31
N LEU A 254 65.09 15.47 80.82
CA LEU A 254 63.88 15.92 81.53
C LEU A 254 62.82 14.81 81.56
N LEU A 255 62.68 14.07 80.47
CA LEU A 255 61.77 12.93 80.37
C LEU A 255 62.25 11.77 81.25
N ASP A 256 63.55 11.47 81.23
CA ASP A 256 64.14 10.41 82.05
C ASP A 256 64.07 10.75 83.55
N SER A 257 64.30 12.02 83.91
CA SER A 257 64.14 12.49 85.29
C SER A 257 62.69 12.40 85.78
N SER A 258 61.72 12.82 84.94
CA SER A 258 60.29 12.74 85.30
C SER A 258 59.80 11.30 85.43
N THR A 259 60.21 10.41 84.53
CA THR A 259 59.86 8.98 84.60
C THR A 259 60.52 8.27 85.78
N SER A 260 61.76 8.64 86.12
CA SER A 260 62.47 8.11 87.30
C SER A 260 61.78 8.49 88.61
N LEU A 261 61.35 9.76 88.76
CA LEU A 261 60.58 10.20 89.93
C LEU A 261 59.22 9.49 90.01
N ALA A 262 58.52 9.36 88.88
CA ALA A 262 57.25 8.66 88.83
C ALA A 262 57.37 7.20 89.29
N LYS A 263 58.45 6.49 88.91
CA LYS A 263 58.74 5.11 89.39
C LYS A 263 58.98 5.03 90.89
N GLN A 264 59.51 6.09 91.49
CA GLN A 264 59.69 6.20 92.94
C GLN A 264 58.41 6.66 93.67
N GLY A 265 57.28 6.78 92.95
CA GLY A 265 56.04 7.30 93.51
C GLY A 265 56.14 8.77 93.90
N LYS A 266 56.94 9.56 93.18
CA LYS A 266 57.18 10.98 93.43
C LYS A 266 56.91 11.81 92.17
N TYR A 267 56.66 13.10 92.35
CA TYR A 267 56.58 14.05 91.25
C TYR A 267 57.08 15.43 91.68
N LEU A 268 57.55 16.25 90.73
CA LEU A 268 57.86 17.65 91.04
C LEU A 268 56.56 18.44 91.06
N SER A 269 56.30 19.11 92.18
CA SER A 269 55.22 20.08 92.33
C SER A 269 55.81 21.47 92.45
N TYR A 270 55.11 22.44 91.86
CA TYR A 270 55.44 23.84 91.95
C TYR A 270 54.39 24.54 92.82
N SER A 271 54.83 25.32 93.81
CA SER A 271 53.93 26.10 94.68
C SER A 271 54.41 27.53 94.82
N ASP A 272 53.46 28.46 94.88
CA ASP A 272 53.67 29.90 94.98
C ASP A 272 53.06 30.52 96.26
N GLN A 273 52.88 29.72 97.31
CA GLN A 273 52.29 30.18 98.58
C GLN A 273 53.22 31.14 99.35
N ASN A 274 52.61 32.13 100.02
CA ASN A 274 53.26 33.20 100.80
C ASN A 274 54.30 34.03 100.03
N GLY A 275 54.13 34.18 98.71
CA GLY A 275 54.90 35.13 97.90
C GLY A 275 56.30 34.65 97.48
N GLY A 276 56.66 33.38 97.72
CA GLY A 276 57.86 32.74 97.20
C GLY A 276 57.53 31.61 96.23
N LYS A 277 58.35 31.44 95.18
CA LYS A 277 58.20 30.36 94.17
C LYS A 277 59.12 29.20 94.52
N TYR A 278 58.54 28.03 94.84
CA TYR A 278 59.30 26.85 95.25
C TYR A 278 58.97 25.65 94.37
N LEU A 279 60.01 24.91 94.00
CA LEU A 279 59.88 23.61 93.37
C LEU A 279 60.19 22.54 94.42
N SER A 280 59.28 21.59 94.60
CA SER A 280 59.36 20.59 95.64
C SER A 280 59.05 19.22 95.09
N ILE A 281 59.76 18.20 95.59
CA ILE A 281 59.43 16.81 95.28
C ILE A 281 58.32 16.38 96.24
N LYS A 282 57.23 15.90 95.68
CA LYS A 282 56.05 15.43 96.43
C LYS A 282 55.90 13.93 96.27
N ASN A 283 55.50 13.25 97.34
CA ASN A 283 55.03 11.87 97.24
C ASN A 283 53.68 11.85 96.52
N THR A 284 53.52 10.99 95.53
CA THR A 284 52.33 10.90 94.68
C THR A 284 51.11 10.40 95.46
N THR A 285 51.30 9.65 96.55
CA THR A 285 50.20 9.02 97.31
C THR A 285 49.49 9.97 98.28
N ASP A 286 50.21 10.89 98.93
CA ASP A 286 49.66 11.74 99.99
C ASP A 286 49.97 13.23 99.81
N ASN A 287 50.70 13.58 98.75
CA ASN A 287 51.12 14.94 98.42
C ASN A 287 51.99 15.63 99.48
N SER A 288 52.55 14.84 100.40
CA SER A 288 53.53 15.29 101.38
C SER A 288 54.81 15.72 100.67
N THR A 289 55.46 16.77 101.18
CA THR A 289 56.79 17.15 100.70
C THR A 289 57.81 16.14 101.18
N VAL A 290 58.67 15.67 100.27
CA VAL A 290 59.82 14.80 100.57
C VAL A 290 60.93 15.63 101.21
#